data_AF-A0A8J6LWS2-F1
#
_entry.id   AF-A0A8J6LWS2-F1
#
_cell.length_a   1.000
_cell.length_b   1.000
_cell.length_c   1.000
_cell.angle_alpha   90.00
_cell.angle_beta   90.00
_cell.angle_gamma   90.00
#
_symmetry.space_group_name_H-M   'P 1'
#
loop_
_entity.id
_entity.type
_entity.pdbx_description
1 polymer ?
#
loop_
_entity_poly.entity_id
_entity_poly.type
_entity_poly.pdbx_seq_one_letter_code
_entity_poly.pdbx_strand_id
1 'polypeptide(L)'
;MATLTGTHQLGPQHGRIQLRTTREGLAAKVGHDLLIELPSWSGTLTANPEDPAASTLEVEIDLTSITIVSGTGGVSELSDKDKSEIAKNAGKALEVDRHPTVTFTAKGLPPSTASGEIEGSLTLHGITKPFRLKFDESSSSTWQASGEVIQSDFGIKPYRAMLGALRLADPVTVNVEIHLEGA
;
A
#
# COMPACT_ATOMS: atom_id res chain seq x y z
N MET A 1 -3.01 -18.23 21.44
CA MET A 1 -3.21 -16.99 20.67
C MET A 1 -4.68 -16.66 20.75
N ALA A 2 -5.05 -15.41 21.01
CA ALA A 2 -6.45 -15.01 21.02
C ALA A 2 -6.97 -15.07 19.57
N THR A 3 -8.10 -15.73 19.35
CA THR A 3 -8.70 -15.85 18.02
C THR A 3 -9.59 -14.65 17.77
N LEU A 4 -9.20 -13.77 16.84
CA LEU A 4 -10.03 -12.65 16.40
C LEU A 4 -11.40 -13.17 15.92
N THR A 5 -12.49 -12.61 16.45
CA THR A 5 -13.86 -12.99 16.13
C THR A 5 -14.74 -11.75 16.09
N GLY A 6 -15.62 -11.67 15.11
CA GLY A 6 -16.55 -10.55 14.94
C GLY A 6 -15.99 -9.45 14.04
N THR A 7 -16.58 -8.25 14.14
CA THR A 7 -16.26 -7.12 13.27
C THR A 7 -15.32 -6.15 13.99
N HIS A 8 -14.19 -5.85 13.35
CA HIS A 8 -13.15 -4.95 13.83
C HIS A 8 -12.95 -3.80 12.84
N GLN A 9 -12.94 -2.57 13.37
CA GLN A 9 -12.64 -1.38 12.60
C GLN A 9 -11.14 -1.14 12.59
N LEU A 10 -10.59 -0.91 11.40
CA LEU A 10 -9.18 -0.65 11.15
C LEU A 10 -9.01 0.79 10.64
N GLY A 11 -7.86 1.37 10.93
CA GLY A 11 -7.53 2.75 10.56
C GLY A 11 -6.14 3.14 11.05
N PRO A 12 -5.69 4.37 10.82
CA PRO A 12 -4.33 4.83 11.08
C PRO A 12 -3.90 4.69 12.55
N GLN A 13 -4.85 4.67 13.48
CA GLN A 13 -4.60 4.40 14.90
C GLN A 13 -4.18 2.95 15.19
N HIS A 14 -4.48 2.02 14.28
CA HIS A 14 -4.12 0.62 14.38
C HIS A 14 -2.86 0.29 13.58
N GLY A 15 -2.38 1.16 12.69
CA GLY A 15 -1.28 0.77 11.81
C GLY A 15 -0.98 1.78 10.70
N ARG A 16 -0.12 1.36 9.78
CA ARG A 16 0.36 2.17 8.66
C ARG A 16 0.33 1.39 7.36
N ILE A 17 0.10 2.13 6.27
CA ILE A 17 0.26 1.65 4.90
C ILE A 17 1.33 2.50 4.23
N GLN A 18 2.35 1.84 3.70
CA GLN A 18 3.49 2.49 3.06
C GLN A 18 3.76 1.89 1.69
N LEU A 19 4.14 2.74 0.74
CA LEU A 19 4.59 2.34 -0.59
C LEU A 19 6.11 2.51 -0.68
N ARG A 20 6.75 1.56 -1.34
CA ARG A 20 8.16 1.68 -1.76
C ARG A 20 8.22 1.68 -3.27
N THR A 21 8.92 2.68 -3.79
CA THR A 21 9.19 2.81 -5.22
C THR A 21 10.67 2.61 -5.47
N THR A 22 11.00 2.05 -6.62
CA THR A 22 12.38 1.89 -7.06
C THR A 22 12.61 2.63 -8.37
N ARG A 23 13.83 3.10 -8.57
CA ARG A 23 14.25 3.75 -9.81
C ARG A 23 14.90 2.75 -10.76
N GLU A 24 14.72 3.04 -12.04
CA GLU A 24 15.35 2.33 -13.15
C GLU A 24 15.94 3.33 -14.16
N GLY A 25 16.80 2.81 -15.03
CA GLY A 25 17.40 3.56 -16.13
C GLY A 25 18.83 4.07 -15.87
N LEU A 26 19.42 4.67 -16.90
CA LEU A 26 20.84 5.05 -16.92
C LEU A 26 21.19 6.14 -15.89
N ALA A 27 20.21 6.95 -15.49
CA ALA A 27 20.37 7.99 -14.46
C ALA A 27 19.77 7.57 -13.10
N ALA A 28 19.58 6.26 -12.85
CA ALA A 28 19.09 5.77 -11.57
C ALA A 28 19.98 6.14 -10.38
N LYS A 29 21.21 6.67 -10.57
CA LYS A 29 22.01 7.22 -9.46
C LYS A 29 21.57 8.62 -9.01
N VAL A 30 20.76 9.32 -9.81
CA VAL A 30 20.44 10.75 -9.62
C VAL A 30 19.06 10.97 -8.95
N GLY A 31 18.10 10.06 -9.11
CA GLY A 31 16.77 10.18 -8.46
C GLY A 31 16.77 9.70 -7.00
N HIS A 32 15.60 9.51 -6.38
CA HIS A 32 15.44 8.79 -5.11
C HIS A 32 14.48 7.59 -5.21
N ASP A 33 14.78 6.52 -4.48
CA ASP A 33 13.81 5.46 -4.17
C ASP A 33 12.98 5.95 -3.00
N LEU A 34 11.67 6.06 -3.18
CA LEU A 34 10.80 6.75 -2.22
C LEU A 34 10.15 5.77 -1.25
N LEU A 35 10.11 6.18 0.02
CA LEU A 35 9.17 5.68 1.00
C LEU A 35 8.01 6.68 1.09
N ILE A 36 6.81 6.21 0.80
CA ILE A 36 5.58 7.02 0.75
C ILE A 36 4.62 6.45 1.79
N GLU A 37 3.92 7.31 2.52
CA GLU A 37 2.88 6.93 3.47
C GLU A 37 1.51 7.32 2.95
N LEU A 38 0.53 6.45 3.23
CA LEU A 38 -0.89 6.66 2.97
C LEU A 38 -1.60 6.85 4.33
N PRO A 39 -1.62 8.08 4.89
CA PRO A 39 -2.04 8.31 6.26
C PRO A 39 -3.57 8.33 6.46
N SER A 40 -4.36 8.50 5.39
CA SER A 40 -5.83 8.47 5.45
C SER A 40 -6.37 7.18 4.84
N TRP A 41 -6.86 6.28 5.68
CA TRP A 41 -7.47 5.03 5.28
C TRP A 41 -8.44 4.52 6.34
N SER A 42 -9.32 3.61 5.97
CA SER A 42 -10.21 2.90 6.89
C SER A 42 -10.36 1.46 6.43
N GLY A 43 -10.70 0.56 7.34
CA GLY A 43 -11.00 -0.82 6.97
C GLY A 43 -11.93 -1.51 7.94
N THR A 44 -12.55 -2.57 7.48
CA THR A 44 -13.41 -3.45 8.27
C THR A 44 -12.96 -4.89 8.07
N LEU A 45 -12.53 -5.52 9.16
CA LEU A 45 -12.27 -6.96 9.22
C LEU A 45 -13.46 -7.63 9.89
N THR A 46 -14.11 -8.56 9.19
CA THR A 46 -15.08 -9.48 9.79
C THR A 46 -14.43 -10.84 9.88
N ALA A 47 -14.02 -11.22 11.09
CA ALA A 47 -13.37 -12.49 11.38
C ALA A 47 -14.40 -13.52 11.84
N ASN A 48 -14.44 -14.66 11.15
CA ASN A 48 -15.25 -15.82 11.51
C ASN A 48 -14.34 -17.06 11.59
N PRO A 49 -13.86 -17.43 12.78
CA PRO A 49 -12.97 -18.59 12.92
C PRO A 49 -13.68 -19.93 12.75
N GLU A 50 -15.01 -19.99 12.92
CA GLU A 50 -15.80 -21.20 12.70
C GLU A 50 -16.04 -21.45 11.21
N ASP A 51 -16.09 -20.39 10.41
CA ASP A 51 -16.14 -20.44 8.94
C ASP A 51 -15.18 -19.39 8.33
N PRO A 52 -13.88 -19.72 8.18
CA PRO A 52 -12.91 -18.82 7.59
C PRO A 52 -13.28 -18.34 6.18
N ALA A 53 -14.05 -19.15 5.43
CA ALA A 53 -14.53 -18.77 4.09
C ALA A 53 -15.49 -17.56 4.14
N ALA A 54 -16.20 -17.39 5.25
CA ALA A 54 -17.08 -16.24 5.49
C ALA A 54 -16.35 -15.01 6.07
N SER A 55 -15.06 -15.12 6.39
CA SER A 55 -14.28 -13.96 6.84
C SER A 55 -14.05 -12.98 5.68
N THR A 56 -14.17 -11.69 5.94
CA THR A 56 -14.02 -10.63 4.94
C THR A 56 -13.11 -9.52 5.42
N LEU A 57 -12.41 -8.87 4.49
CA LEU A 57 -11.63 -7.67 4.73
C LEU A 57 -11.97 -6.65 3.66
N GLU A 58 -12.35 -5.46 4.09
CA GLU A 58 -12.60 -4.31 3.21
C GLU A 58 -11.73 -3.15 3.67
N VAL A 59 -11.02 -2.50 2.75
CA VAL A 59 -10.13 -1.37 3.05
C VAL A 59 -10.35 -0.29 2.01
N GLU A 60 -10.44 0.95 2.45
CA GLU A 60 -10.50 2.15 1.62
C GLU A 60 -9.34 3.08 1.98
N ILE A 61 -8.63 3.58 0.98
CA ILE A 61 -7.48 4.48 1.15
C ILE A 61 -7.72 5.75 0.35
N ASP A 62 -7.49 6.90 0.98
CA ASP A 62 -7.58 8.22 0.36
C ASP A 62 -6.19 8.68 -0.12
N LEU A 63 -6.01 8.70 -1.44
CA LEU A 63 -4.77 9.09 -2.11
C LEU A 63 -4.50 10.60 -2.06
N THR A 64 -5.48 11.43 -1.70
CA THR A 64 -5.25 12.89 -1.55
C THR A 64 -4.36 13.21 -0.35
N SER A 65 -4.21 12.25 0.56
CA SER A 65 -3.40 12.36 1.78
C SER A 65 -1.95 11.89 1.63
N ILE A 66 -1.51 11.49 0.42
CA ILE A 66 -0.16 10.96 0.16
C ILE A 66 0.93 11.86 0.75
N THR A 67 1.85 11.23 1.50
CA THR A 67 2.99 11.92 2.11
C THR A 67 4.29 11.23 1.77
N ILE A 68 5.31 11.98 1.33
CA ILE A 68 6.65 11.44 1.10
C ILE A 68 7.42 11.44 2.42
N VAL A 69 7.74 10.26 2.93
CA VAL A 69 8.45 10.11 4.21
C VAL A 69 9.93 10.40 4.00
N SER A 70 10.55 9.68 3.06
CA SER A 70 11.98 9.76 2.77
C SER A 70 12.28 9.31 1.35
N GLY A 71 13.50 9.64 0.90
CA GLY A 71 14.07 9.18 -0.35
C GLY A 71 15.47 8.66 -0.09
N THR A 72 15.80 7.49 -0.63
CA THR A 72 17.14 6.89 -0.54
C THR A 72 17.82 6.93 -1.91
N GLY A 73 19.14 7.11 -1.91
CA GLY A 73 19.92 7.39 -3.12
C GLY A 73 19.92 8.88 -3.45
N GLY A 74 20.15 9.20 -4.73
CA GLY A 74 20.23 10.58 -5.21
C GLY A 74 21.55 11.26 -4.88
N VAL A 75 21.69 12.51 -5.35
CA VAL A 75 22.91 13.30 -5.17
C VAL A 75 22.93 14.03 -3.82
N SER A 76 21.76 14.26 -3.23
CA SER A 76 21.55 14.89 -1.92
C SER A 76 20.30 14.34 -1.26
N GLU A 77 20.14 14.58 0.04
CA GLU A 77 18.89 14.29 0.75
C GLU A 77 17.73 15.12 0.19
N LEU A 78 16.50 14.59 0.30
CA LEU A 78 15.29 15.30 -0.09
C LEU A 78 14.94 16.37 0.94
N SER A 79 14.85 17.62 0.50
CA SER A 79 14.27 18.70 1.29
C SER A 79 12.74 18.58 1.38
N ASP A 80 12.11 19.30 2.31
CA ASP A 80 10.65 19.34 2.41
C ASP A 80 9.98 19.90 1.16
N LYS A 81 10.66 20.83 0.47
CA LYS A 81 10.21 21.33 -0.83
C LYS A 81 10.20 20.23 -1.88
N ASP A 82 11.27 19.43 -1.96
CA ASP A 82 11.35 18.31 -2.90
C ASP A 82 10.25 17.29 -2.62
N LYS A 83 10.04 16.93 -1.35
CA LYS A 83 8.95 16.03 -0.91
C LYS A 83 7.58 16.54 -1.33
N SER A 84 7.32 17.84 -1.17
CA SER A 84 6.05 18.47 -1.59
C SER A 84 5.85 18.42 -3.11
N GLU A 85 6.89 18.71 -3.89
CA GLU A 85 6.85 18.62 -5.35
C GLU A 85 6.65 17.18 -5.84
N ILE A 86 7.30 16.21 -5.19
CA ILE A 86 7.13 14.79 -5.47
C ILE A 86 5.71 14.33 -5.15
N ALA A 87 5.14 14.70 -3.99
CA ALA A 87 3.76 14.39 -3.64
C ALA A 87 2.77 14.94 -4.68
N LYS A 88 2.98 16.17 -5.15
CA LYS A 88 2.16 16.78 -6.21
C LYS A 88 2.27 16.01 -7.53
N ASN A 89 3.46 15.53 -7.89
CA ASN A 89 3.66 14.74 -9.10
C ASN A 89 3.04 13.35 -8.98
N ALA A 90 3.12 12.71 -7.80
CA ALA A 90 2.43 11.46 -7.52
C ALA A 90 0.90 11.62 -7.65
N GLY A 91 0.33 12.68 -7.07
CA GLY A 91 -1.10 12.98 -7.20
C GLY A 91 -1.55 13.16 -8.65
N LYS A 92 -0.75 13.82 -9.49
CA LYS A 92 -1.01 13.94 -10.93
C LYS A 92 -0.94 12.61 -11.67
N ALA A 93 0.08 11.78 -11.37
CA ALA A 93 0.26 10.49 -12.02
C ALA A 93 -0.87 9.51 -11.68
N LEU A 94 -1.34 9.56 -10.43
CA LEU A 94 -2.49 8.78 -9.95
C LEU A 94 -3.84 9.39 -10.34
N GLU A 95 -3.84 10.59 -10.92
CA GLU A 95 -5.05 11.37 -11.22
C GLU A 95 -6.01 11.47 -10.02
N VAL A 96 -5.49 11.80 -8.84
CA VAL A 96 -6.26 11.78 -7.57
C VAL A 96 -7.49 12.68 -7.58
N ASP A 97 -7.51 13.73 -8.41
CA ASP A 97 -8.70 14.57 -8.61
C ASP A 97 -9.89 13.81 -9.22
N ARG A 98 -9.61 12.73 -9.97
CA ARG A 98 -10.60 11.85 -10.64
C ARG A 98 -10.72 10.50 -9.97
N HIS A 99 -9.64 10.00 -9.39
CA HIS A 99 -9.52 8.70 -8.75
C HIS A 99 -8.92 8.84 -7.34
N PRO A 100 -9.62 9.52 -6.40
CA PRO A 100 -9.07 9.82 -5.08
C PRO A 100 -8.93 8.59 -4.19
N THR A 101 -9.66 7.53 -4.49
CA THR A 101 -9.85 6.39 -3.60
C THR A 101 -9.27 5.10 -4.18
N VAL A 102 -8.58 4.33 -3.34
CA VAL A 102 -8.23 2.93 -3.59
C VAL A 102 -9.07 2.05 -2.70
N THR A 103 -9.61 0.95 -3.23
CA THR A 103 -10.32 -0.05 -2.42
C THR A 103 -9.67 -1.42 -2.54
N PHE A 104 -9.58 -2.15 -1.44
CA PHE A 104 -9.20 -3.55 -1.41
C PHE A 104 -10.28 -4.36 -0.71
N THR A 105 -10.71 -5.45 -1.34
CA THR A 105 -11.71 -6.36 -0.76
C THR A 105 -11.22 -7.80 -0.85
N ALA A 106 -11.36 -8.57 0.22
CA ALA A 106 -11.00 -9.97 0.28
C ALA A 106 -12.07 -10.77 1.02
N LYS A 107 -12.20 -12.05 0.64
CA LYS A 107 -13.07 -13.04 1.28
C LYS A 107 -12.29 -14.34 1.45
N GLY A 108 -12.70 -15.15 2.41
CA GLY A 108 -12.02 -16.41 2.69
C GLY A 108 -10.62 -16.18 3.24
N LEU A 109 -10.53 -15.36 4.29
CA LEU A 109 -9.26 -15.10 4.95
C LEU A 109 -8.71 -16.41 5.53
N PRO A 110 -7.39 -16.64 5.45
CA PRO A 110 -6.80 -17.80 6.06
C PRO A 110 -7.11 -17.83 7.57
N PRO A 111 -7.26 -19.03 8.16
CA PRO A 111 -7.43 -19.16 9.60
C PRO A 111 -6.25 -18.48 10.32
N SER A 112 -6.43 -18.10 11.58
CA SER A 112 -5.41 -17.41 12.38
C SER A 112 -4.09 -18.19 12.44
N THR A 113 -3.17 -17.87 11.53
CA THR A 113 -1.83 -18.44 11.39
C THR A 113 -0.80 -17.33 11.50
N ALA A 114 0.40 -17.66 11.98
CA ALA A 114 1.49 -16.70 12.08
C ALA A 114 2.02 -16.22 10.71
N SER A 115 1.58 -16.80 9.59
CA SER A 115 1.87 -16.28 8.24
C SER A 115 0.88 -16.86 7.23
N GLY A 116 0.74 -16.19 6.09
CA GLY A 116 -0.16 -16.62 5.03
C GLY A 116 -0.26 -15.63 3.88
N GLU A 117 -1.29 -15.82 3.05
CA GLU A 117 -1.61 -14.95 1.92
C GLU A 117 -3.10 -14.60 1.94
N ILE A 118 -3.41 -13.33 1.72
CA ILE A 118 -4.76 -12.83 1.50
C ILE A 118 -4.89 -12.53 0.02
N GLU A 119 -5.78 -13.25 -0.66
CA GLU A 119 -6.17 -12.95 -2.03
C GLU A 119 -7.42 -12.07 -2.01
N GLY A 120 -7.40 -11.00 -2.81
CA GLY A 120 -8.51 -10.08 -2.92
C GLY A 120 -8.54 -9.36 -4.26
N SER A 121 -9.41 -8.36 -4.33
CA SER A 121 -9.56 -7.45 -5.46
C SER A 121 -9.15 -6.05 -5.05
N LEU A 122 -8.13 -5.51 -5.72
CA LEU A 122 -7.69 -4.13 -5.58
C LEU A 122 -8.32 -3.30 -6.71
N THR A 123 -8.97 -2.19 -6.35
CA THR A 123 -9.43 -1.18 -7.30
C THR A 123 -8.56 0.06 -7.15
N LEU A 124 -7.84 0.40 -8.21
CA LEU A 124 -6.95 1.56 -8.30
C LEU A 124 -7.16 2.21 -9.67
N HIS A 125 -7.22 3.54 -9.72
CA HIS A 125 -7.47 4.29 -10.98
C HIS A 125 -8.74 3.83 -11.72
N GLY A 126 -9.76 3.40 -10.96
CA GLY A 126 -11.02 2.88 -11.51
C GLY A 126 -10.95 1.48 -12.15
N ILE A 127 -9.80 0.80 -12.09
CA ILE A 127 -9.60 -0.55 -12.62
C ILE A 127 -9.49 -1.52 -11.45
N THR A 128 -10.22 -2.63 -11.51
CA THR A 128 -10.18 -3.70 -10.49
C THR A 128 -9.37 -4.89 -11.00
N LYS A 129 -8.42 -5.37 -10.21
CA LYS A 129 -7.58 -6.55 -10.50
C LYS A 129 -7.41 -7.44 -9.26
N PRO A 130 -7.12 -8.74 -9.45
CA PRO A 130 -6.65 -9.58 -8.36
C PRO A 130 -5.39 -9.01 -7.72
N PHE A 131 -5.32 -9.02 -6.41
CA PHE A 131 -4.17 -8.57 -5.63
C PHE A 131 -3.94 -9.51 -4.47
N ARG A 132 -2.66 -9.74 -4.16
CA ARG A 132 -2.24 -10.67 -3.11
C ARG A 132 -1.37 -9.96 -2.09
N LEU A 133 -1.70 -10.16 -0.82
CA LEU A 133 -0.93 -9.69 0.33
C LEU A 133 -0.39 -10.90 1.08
N LYS A 134 0.93 -11.03 1.11
CA LYS A 134 1.61 -12.00 1.98
C LYS A 134 1.80 -11.37 3.34
N PHE A 135 1.41 -12.07 4.40
CA PHE A 135 1.55 -11.58 5.76
C PHE A 135 2.33 -12.54 6.64
N ASP A 136 2.90 -11.96 7.70
CA ASP A 136 3.62 -12.61 8.77
C ASP A 136 3.28 -11.90 10.09
N GLU A 137 3.08 -12.68 11.15
CA GLU A 137 2.92 -12.23 12.51
C GLU A 137 4.31 -11.97 13.08
N SER A 138 4.72 -10.70 13.01
CA SER A 138 6.03 -10.26 13.47
C SER A 138 6.16 -10.27 15.00
N SER A 139 5.04 -10.16 15.72
CA SER A 139 4.92 -10.31 17.17
C SER A 139 3.47 -10.64 17.52
N SER A 140 3.17 -11.02 18.77
CA SER A 140 1.85 -11.51 19.21
C SER A 140 0.64 -10.61 18.92
N SER A 141 0.85 -9.36 18.53
CA SER A 141 -0.20 -8.41 18.14
C SER A 141 0.18 -7.54 16.95
N THR A 142 1.34 -7.76 16.31
CA THR A 142 1.80 -6.97 15.16
C THR A 142 1.86 -7.86 13.91
N TRP A 143 1.09 -7.47 12.91
CA TRP A 143 1.04 -8.11 11.62
C TRP A 143 1.73 -7.25 10.58
N GLN A 144 2.66 -7.84 9.84
CA GLN A 144 3.27 -7.22 8.67
C GLN A 144 2.73 -7.90 7.42
N ALA A 145 2.32 -7.12 6.43
CA ALA A 145 1.91 -7.63 5.13
C ALA A 145 2.59 -6.88 4.00
N SER A 146 2.84 -7.58 2.89
CA SER A 146 3.44 -7.00 1.70
C SER A 146 2.81 -7.53 0.42
N GLY A 147 2.76 -6.69 -0.60
CA GLY A 147 2.28 -7.03 -1.93
C GLY A 147 2.93 -6.13 -2.98
N GLU A 148 2.76 -6.45 -4.24
CA GLU A 148 3.31 -5.67 -5.35
C GLU A 148 2.20 -5.27 -6.33
N VAL A 149 2.16 -3.99 -6.67
CA VAL A 149 1.22 -3.42 -7.63
C VAL A 149 1.99 -3.03 -8.89
N ILE A 150 1.57 -3.53 -10.04
CA ILE A 150 2.06 -3.08 -11.34
C ILE A 150 1.22 -1.89 -11.78
N GLN A 151 1.79 -0.68 -11.82
CA GLN A 151 1.03 0.55 -12.10
C GLN A 151 0.34 0.50 -13.48
N SER A 152 1.03 -0.03 -14.50
CA SER A 152 0.50 -0.09 -15.86
C SER A 152 -0.73 -1.01 -16.01
N ASP A 153 -0.89 -2.02 -15.15
CA ASP A 153 -2.10 -2.88 -15.12
C ASP A 153 -3.36 -2.10 -14.71
N PHE A 154 -3.17 -0.98 -14.03
CA PHE A 154 -4.21 -0.04 -13.62
C PHE A 154 -4.23 1.22 -14.47
N GLY A 155 -3.58 1.23 -15.64
CA GLY A 155 -3.61 2.40 -16.55
C GLY A 155 -2.79 3.60 -16.08
N ILE A 156 -2.08 3.49 -14.96
CA ILE A 156 -1.19 4.51 -14.44
C ILE A 156 0.14 4.42 -15.20
N LYS A 157 0.60 5.54 -15.75
CA LYS A 157 1.91 5.60 -16.42
C LYS A 157 3.00 5.87 -15.38
N PRO A 158 3.99 4.97 -15.21
CA PRO A 158 5.10 5.20 -14.29
C PRO A 158 5.82 6.51 -14.59
N TYR A 159 6.22 7.22 -13.55
CA TYR A 159 6.87 8.52 -13.66
C TYR A 159 8.18 8.45 -14.46
N ARG A 160 8.38 9.44 -15.33
CA ARG A 160 9.60 9.58 -16.16
C ARG A 160 10.05 11.03 -16.17
N ALA A 161 11.37 11.23 -16.11
CA ALA A 161 12.00 12.54 -16.18
C ALA A 161 13.31 12.49 -16.99
N MET A 162 13.91 13.66 -17.26
CA MET A 162 15.18 13.79 -17.98
C MET A 162 15.18 13.05 -19.33
N LEU A 163 14.14 13.30 -20.15
CA LEU A 163 13.94 12.60 -21.44
C LEU A 163 13.92 11.06 -21.32
N GLY A 164 13.51 10.55 -20.15
CA GLY A 164 13.41 9.12 -19.86
C GLY A 164 14.71 8.49 -19.36
N ALA A 165 15.74 9.28 -19.03
CA ALA A 165 16.96 8.78 -18.38
C ALA A 165 16.72 8.38 -16.92
N LEU A 166 15.75 9.03 -16.25
CA LEU A 166 15.24 8.65 -14.94
C LEU A 166 13.84 8.05 -15.12
N ARG A 167 13.64 6.84 -14.60
CA ARG A 167 12.36 6.14 -14.63
C ARG A 167 12.05 5.62 -13.24
N LEU A 168 10.80 5.70 -12.84
CA LEU A 168 10.26 4.93 -11.74
C LEU A 168 9.87 3.55 -12.30
N ALA A 169 10.26 2.49 -11.59
CA ALA A 169 9.91 1.12 -11.94
C ALA A 169 8.39 0.96 -11.98
N ASP A 170 7.88 0.15 -12.89
CA ASP A 170 6.44 -0.12 -12.98
C ASP A 170 5.87 -0.80 -11.71
N PRO A 171 6.58 -1.79 -11.11
CA PRO A 171 6.19 -2.35 -9.82
C PRO A 171 6.38 -1.36 -8.66
N VAL A 172 5.39 -1.33 -7.77
CA VAL A 172 5.41 -0.60 -6.50
C VAL A 172 5.09 -1.57 -5.38
N THR A 173 5.98 -1.65 -4.38
CA THR A 173 5.76 -2.51 -3.22
C THR A 173 4.83 -1.81 -2.22
N VAL A 174 3.77 -2.47 -1.82
CA VAL A 174 2.89 -2.10 -0.71
C VAL A 174 3.39 -2.81 0.54
N ASN A 175 3.57 -2.08 1.63
CA ASN A 175 3.84 -2.62 2.96
C ASN A 175 2.76 -2.13 3.91
N VAL A 176 2.25 -3.03 4.73
CA VAL A 176 1.22 -2.76 5.72
C VAL A 176 1.72 -3.29 7.04
N GLU A 177 1.56 -2.50 8.10
CA GLU A 177 1.80 -2.93 9.47
C GLU A 177 0.56 -2.61 10.28
N ILE A 178 -0.07 -3.61 10.87
CA ILE A 178 -1.27 -3.46 11.72
C ILE A 178 -0.99 -4.04 13.10
N HIS A 179 -1.43 -3.32 14.12
CA HIS A 179 -1.49 -3.73 15.50
C HIS A 179 -2.93 -4.15 15.80
N LEU A 180 -3.13 -5.45 16.03
CA LEU A 180 -4.39 -6.02 16.48
C LEU A 180 -4.15 -6.63 17.84
N GLU A 181 -4.63 -5.96 18.88
CA GLU A 181 -4.73 -6.59 20.19
C GLU A 181 -5.85 -7.63 20.13
N GLY A 182 -5.56 -8.84 20.61
CA GLY A 182 -6.59 -9.86 20.78
C GLY A 182 -7.69 -9.30 21.68
N ALA A 183 -8.91 -9.23 21.15
CA ALA A 183 -10.10 -8.91 21.94
C ALA A 183 -10.33 -9.95 23.05
#